data_AF-A0A973RQ76-F1
#
_entry.id   AF-A0A973RQ76-F1
#
_cell.length_a   1.000
_cell.length_b   1.000
_cell.length_c   1.000
_cell.angle_alpha   90.00
_cell.angle_beta   90.00
_cell.angle_gamma   90.00
#
_symmetry.space_group_name_H-M   'P 1'
#
loop_
_entity.id
_entity.type
_entity.pdbx_description
1 polymer ?
#
loop_
_entity_poly.entity_id
_entity_poly.type
_entity_poly.pdbx_seq_one_letter_code
_entity_poly.pdbx_strand_id
1 'polypeptide(L)' 'MRAAVLHEIGQDKLEVFEDVEATGFGPGKVRIRVRATGLCHSDLSAMSGVLPQP' A
#
# COMPACT_ATOMS: atom_id res chain seq x y z
N MET A 1 -12.86 -0.47 1.56
CA MET A 1 -12.19 -1.34 0.56
C MET A 1 -11.10 -2.08 1.29
N ARG A 2 -10.81 -3.32 0.86
CA ARG A 2 -9.77 -4.11 1.50
C ARG A 2 -8.37 -3.59 1.15
N ALA A 3 -7.48 -3.47 2.13
CA ALA A 3 -6.09 -3.05 1.92
C ALA A 3 -5.15 -3.75 2.91
N ALA A 4 -3.92 -4.02 2.46
CA ALA A 4 -2.81 -4.46 3.31
C ALA A 4 -1.94 -3.24 3.64
N VAL A 5 -1.72 -2.97 4.93
CA VAL A 5 -1.12 -1.72 5.42
C VAL A 5 0.16 -2.03 6.20
N LEU A 6 1.19 -1.25 5.92
CA LEU A 6 2.44 -1.19 6.66
C LEU A 6 2.37 -0.01 7.64
N HIS A 7 2.15 -0.28 8.94
CA HIS A 7 2.19 0.76 9.99
C HIS A 7 3.60 1.30 10.32
N GLU A 8 4.59 0.43 10.45
CA GLU A 8 5.95 0.75 10.89
C GLU A 8 7.00 0.08 9.99
N ILE A 9 8.13 0.78 9.77
CA ILE A 9 9.27 0.19 9.06
C ILE A 9 9.83 -0.98 9.87
N GLY A 10 10.18 -2.06 9.18
CA GLY A 10 10.78 -3.27 9.77
C GLY A 10 9.75 -4.31 10.22
N GLN A 11 8.45 -4.09 10.01
CA GLN A 11 7.46 -5.13 10.29
C GLN A 11 7.49 -6.23 9.21
N ASP A 12 7.37 -7.48 9.63
CA ASP A 12 7.44 -8.65 8.74
C ASP A 12 6.07 -9.02 8.12
N LYS A 13 4.97 -8.43 8.61
CA LYS A 13 3.61 -8.73 8.19
C LYS A 13 2.80 -7.46 8.03
N LEU A 14 2.03 -7.39 6.94
CA LEU A 14 1.06 -6.31 6.72
C LEU A 14 -0.24 -6.62 7.45
N GLU A 15 -0.85 -5.61 8.05
CA GLU A 15 -2.19 -5.71 8.61
C GLU A 15 -3.23 -5.54 7.50
N VAL A 16 -4.26 -6.38 7.49
CA VAL A 16 -5.30 -6.35 6.45
C VAL A 16 -6.58 -5.78 7.03
N PHE A 17 -6.97 -4.63 6.49
CA PHE A 17 -8.23 -3.95 6.82
C PHE A 17 -9.25 -4.21 5.72
N GLU A 18 -10.51 -4.42 6.09
CA GLU A 18 -11.61 -4.59 5.12
C GLU A 18 -12.26 -3.25 4.71
N ASP A 19 -12.13 -2.24 5.58
CA ASP A 19 -13.00 -1.05 5.57
C ASP A 19 -12.23 0.26 5.34
N VAL A 20 -11.20 0.23 4.49
CA VAL A 20 -10.42 1.44 4.18
C VAL A 20 -11.16 2.35 3.21
N GLU A 21 -11.11 3.66 3.44
CA GLU A 21 -11.61 4.67 2.51
C GLU A 21 -10.46 5.26 1.68
N ALA A 22 -10.63 5.29 0.36
CA ALA A 22 -9.67 5.93 -0.53
C ALA A 22 -9.85 7.45 -0.49
N THR A 23 -8.74 8.20 -0.45
CA THR A 23 -8.77 9.66 -0.49
C THR A 23 -9.45 10.20 -1.75
N GLY A 24 -9.99 11.42 -1.65
CA GLY A 24 -10.62 12.11 -2.77
C GLY A 24 -9.66 12.28 -3.95
N PHE A 25 -10.17 12.09 -5.16
CA PHE A 25 -9.40 12.30 -6.39
C PHE A 25 -9.64 13.73 -6.91
N GLY A 26 -8.58 14.37 -7.38
CA GLY A 26 -8.62 15.70 -8.01
C GLY A 26 -8.47 15.63 -9.54
N PRO A 27 -8.42 16.78 -10.23
CA PRO A 27 -8.16 16.84 -11.66
C PRO A 27 -6.92 16.04 -12.07
N GLY A 28 -7.02 15.27 -13.15
CA GLY A 28 -5.91 14.44 -13.68
C GLY A 28 -5.69 13.10 -12.97
N LYS A 29 -6.50 12.74 -11.96
CA LYS A 29 -6.42 11.44 -11.28
C LYS A 29 -7.60 10.55 -11.66
N VAL A 30 -7.39 9.23 -11.65
CA VAL A 30 -8.43 8.22 -11.89
C VAL A 30 -8.56 7.29 -10.69
N ARG A 31 -9.79 6.86 -10.41
CA ARG A 31 -10.07 5.82 -9.41
C ARG A 31 -10.08 4.46 -10.12
N ILE A 32 -9.21 3.56 -9.67
CA ILE A 32 -9.09 2.22 -10.24
C ILE A 32 -9.58 1.19 -9.21
N ARG A 33 -10.41 0.24 -9.67
CA ARG A 33 -10.78 -0.93 -8.88
C ARG A 33 -9.78 -2.06 -9.17
N VAL A 34 -8.78 -2.20 -8.30
CA VAL A 34 -7.74 -3.24 -8.42
C VAL A 34 -8.39 -4.64 -8.42
N ARG A 35 -8.08 -5.46 -9.43
CA ARG A 35 -8.54 -6.85 -9.53
C ARG A 35 -7.48 -7.85 -9.05
N ALA A 36 -6.22 -7.54 -9.33
CA ALA A 36 -5.04 -8.28 -8.92
C ALA A 36 -3.85 -7.32 -8.83
N THR A 37 -2.84 -7.66 -8.03
CA THR A 37 -1.56 -6.96 -7.94
C THR A 37 -0.43 -7.97 -7.81
N GLY A 38 0.75 -7.64 -8.32
CA GLY A 38 1.98 -8.39 -8.06
C GLY A 38 2.68 -7.87 -6.82
N LEU A 39 3.56 -8.70 -6.24
CA LEU A 39 4.55 -8.29 -5.25
C LEU A 39 5.93 -8.26 -5.90
N CYS A 40 6.71 -7.25 -5.57
CA CYS A 40 8.04 -7.01 -6.08
C CYS A 40 9.06 -7.04 -4.93
N HIS A 41 10.35 -7.18 -5.27
CA HIS A 41 11.43 -7.03 -4.30
C HIS A 41 11.47 -5.63 -3.68
N SER A 42 11.10 -4.59 -4.45
CA SER A 42 11.04 -3.22 -3.95
C SER A 42 10.02 -3.03 -2.83
N ASP A 43 8.97 -3.86 -2.77
CA ASP A 43 7.99 -3.80 -1.69
C ASP A 43 8.67 -4.20 -0.37
N LEU A 44 9.48 -5.27 -0.38
CA LEU A 44 10.27 -5.67 0.80
C LEU A 44 11.33 -4.62 1.17
N SER A 45 11.96 -3.97 0.19
CA SER A 45 12.88 -2.86 0.44
C SER A 45 12.19 -1.67 1.09
N ALA A 46 10.95 -1.36 0.69
CA ALA A 46 10.12 -0.34 1.33
C ALA A 46 9.74 -0.75 2.77
N MET A 47 9.26 -1.98 2.95
CA MET A 47 8.88 -2.51 4.27
C MET A 47 10.04 -2.49 5.26
N SER A 48 11.26 -2.83 4.81
CA SER A 48 12.47 -2.85 5.63
C SER A 48 13.16 -1.50 5.79
N GLY A 49 12.69 -0.45 5.10
CA GLY A 49 13.27 0.90 5.17
C GLY A 49 14.55 1.11 4.36
N VAL A 50 14.97 0.12 3.56
CA VAL A 50 16.05 0.29 2.57
C VAL A 50 15.66 1.31 1.51
N LEU A 51 14.40 1.27 1.08
CA LEU A 51 13.82 2.30 0.21
C LEU A 51 13.17 3.38 1.08
N PRO A 52 13.64 4.65 1.02
CA PRO A 52 13.07 5.74 1.81
C PRO A 52 11.58 5.91 1.54
N GLN A 53 10.78 6.00 2.60
CA GLN A 53 9.35 6.30 2.52
C GLN A 53 9.11 7.81 2.78
N PRO A 54 8.15 8.44 2.09
CA PRO A 54 7.76 9.82 2.35
C PRO A 54 7.09 10.02 3.71
#